data_AF-A0A525CAZ8-F1
#
_entry.id   AF-A0A525CAZ8-F1
#
_cell.length_a   1.000
_cell.length_b   1.000
_cell.length_c   1.000
_cell.angle_alpha   90.00
_cell.angle_beta   90.00
_cell.angle_gamma   90.00
#
_symmetry.space_group_name_H-M   'P 1'
#
loop_
_entity.id
_entity.type
_entity.pdbx_description
1 polymer ?
#
loop_
_entity_poly.entity_id
_entity_poly.type
_entity_poly.pdbx_seq_one_letter_code
_entity_poly.pdbx_strand_id
1 'polypeptide(L)'
;MKVNCPKCGHNNDRDDIFCMDCGTKLEQAETEQAQASEPTPAESSVKEPSPWFAVIRAHAKPLKKGVYLAAYIAIGMIFSFFVERYRAARNVEDADQMLVYLLLAGASLVVLWGVFTWMTYRLWQAVQDGHARTTPAKAALLQLVPGFNILWIFTSFQGFAEDYNKLLKRRGLQLEPINEGFFLIMCIAIVASTGTITGFLAGVSSFDYTYVIYTALALVVISSNRAIDGVNGLLGRLGMASDPEDS
;
A
#
# COMPACT_ATOMS: atom_id res chain seq x y z
N MET A 1 5.24 -37.90 -24.13
CA MET A 1 4.16 -38.65 -23.42
C MET A 1 3.02 -37.68 -23.14
N LYS A 2 1.77 -38.12 -23.19
CA LYS A 2 0.59 -37.25 -23.00
C LYS A 2 -0.08 -37.50 -21.64
N VAL A 3 -0.87 -36.56 -21.15
CA VAL A 3 -1.66 -36.64 -19.91
C VAL A 3 -3.09 -36.14 -20.14
N ASN A 4 -4.09 -36.92 -19.69
CA ASN A 4 -5.48 -36.50 -19.80
C ASN A 4 -5.87 -35.61 -18.62
N CYS A 5 -6.59 -34.54 -18.91
CA CYS A 5 -7.10 -33.63 -17.89
C CYS A 5 -8.16 -34.34 -17.04
N PRO A 6 -8.04 -34.35 -15.70
CA PRO A 6 -9.00 -35.02 -14.83
C PRO A 6 -10.38 -34.35 -14.80
N LYS A 7 -10.49 -33.08 -15.24
CA LYS A 7 -11.73 -32.33 -15.21
C LYS A 7 -12.56 -32.44 -16.50
N CYS A 8 -11.92 -32.36 -17.67
CA CYS A 8 -12.63 -32.36 -18.96
C CYS A 8 -12.22 -33.50 -19.90
N GLY A 9 -11.24 -34.32 -19.54
CA GLY A 9 -10.76 -35.43 -20.37
C GLY A 9 -9.87 -35.01 -21.56
N HIS A 10 -9.61 -33.72 -21.75
CA HIS A 10 -8.75 -33.23 -22.84
C HIS A 10 -7.33 -33.78 -22.71
N ASN A 11 -6.71 -34.11 -23.83
CA ASN A 11 -5.40 -34.76 -23.89
C ASN A 11 -4.29 -33.70 -24.07
N ASN A 12 -3.47 -33.50 -23.04
CA ASN A 12 -2.45 -32.45 -22.96
C ASN A 12 -1.04 -33.05 -23.04
N ASP A 13 -0.04 -32.24 -23.35
CA ASP A 13 1.36 -32.62 -23.22
C ASP A 13 1.76 -32.72 -21.75
N ARG A 14 2.74 -33.59 -21.44
CA ARG A 14 3.19 -33.77 -20.04
C ARG A 14 3.87 -32.52 -19.44
N ASP A 15 4.37 -31.64 -20.29
CA ASP A 15 4.99 -30.37 -19.88
C ASP A 15 3.94 -29.28 -19.62
N ASP A 16 2.68 -29.49 -20.00
CA ASP A 16 1.62 -28.53 -19.79
C ASP A 16 1.26 -28.43 -18.30
N ILE A 17 1.38 -27.22 -17.77
CA ILE A 17 1.05 -26.92 -16.36
C ILE A 17 -0.48 -26.81 -16.17
N PHE A 18 -1.20 -26.47 -17.24
CA PHE A 18 -2.65 -26.29 -17.26
C PHE A 18 -3.26 -26.93 -18.50
N CYS A 19 -4.48 -27.44 -18.37
CA CYS A 19 -5.24 -27.96 -19.50
C CYS A 19 -5.58 -26.85 -20.50
N MET A 20 -5.22 -27.05 -21.76
CA MET A 20 -5.41 -26.08 -22.84
C MET A 20 -6.89 -25.81 -23.19
N ASP A 21 -7.80 -26.68 -22.76
CA ASP A 21 -9.23 -26.58 -23.07
C ASP A 21 -10.06 -26.01 -21.91
N CYS A 22 -9.77 -26.40 -20.66
CA CYS A 22 -10.58 -26.01 -19.49
C CYS A 22 -9.82 -25.26 -18.39
N GLY A 23 -8.50 -25.05 -18.54
CA GLY A 23 -7.65 -24.30 -17.61
C GLY A 23 -7.35 -25.01 -16.27
N THR A 24 -7.72 -26.28 -16.12
CA THR A 24 -7.43 -27.04 -14.89
C THR A 24 -5.94 -27.34 -14.78
N LYS A 25 -5.35 -27.08 -13.62
CA LYS A 25 -3.94 -27.39 -13.35
C LYS A 25 -3.69 -28.90 -13.44
N LEU A 26 -2.65 -29.30 -14.14
CA LEU A 26 -2.25 -30.70 -14.30
C LEU A 26 -1.10 -30.98 -13.31
N GLU A 27 -1.21 -32.06 -12.53
CA GLU A 27 -0.15 -32.48 -11.62
C GLU A 27 0.94 -33.20 -12.41
N GLN A 28 2.13 -32.59 -12.47
CA GLN A 28 3.30 -33.16 -13.13
C GLN A 28 3.86 -34.28 -12.27
N ALA A 29 4.02 -35.47 -12.85
CA ALA A 29 4.75 -36.56 -12.24
C ALA A 29 6.26 -36.35 -12.44
N GLU A 30 6.90 -35.61 -11.54
CA GLU A 30 8.36 -35.52 -11.45
C GLU A 30 8.93 -36.87 -10.99
N THR A 31 9.90 -37.39 -11.74
CA THR A 31 10.66 -38.60 -11.39
C THR A 31 11.73 -38.20 -10.37
N GLU A 32 11.66 -38.84 -9.20
CA GLU A 32 12.60 -38.81 -8.08
C GLU A 32 14.09 -38.85 -8.48
N GLN A 33 14.88 -37.89 -7.95
CA GLN A 33 16.02 -38.17 -7.04
C GLN A 33 16.81 -36.88 -6.71
N ALA A 34 16.50 -36.27 -5.56
CA ALA A 34 17.48 -35.64 -4.67
C ALA A 34 16.82 -35.46 -3.30
N GLN A 35 17.42 -36.07 -2.27
CA GLN A 35 16.94 -36.09 -0.89
C GLN A 35 16.59 -34.69 -0.37
N ALA A 36 15.32 -34.48 -0.07
CA ALA A 36 14.86 -33.50 0.90
C ALA A 36 13.97 -34.28 1.87
N SER A 37 14.40 -34.32 3.14
CA SER A 37 13.55 -34.73 4.26
C SER A 37 12.17 -34.10 4.10
N GLU A 38 11.11 -34.93 4.12
CA GLU A 38 9.73 -34.46 4.17
C GLU A 38 9.63 -33.33 5.21
N PRO A 39 9.18 -32.12 4.84
CA PRO A 39 8.42 -31.38 5.82
C PRO A 39 7.14 -32.19 5.98
N THR A 40 7.06 -32.95 7.08
CA THR A 40 5.79 -33.32 7.70
C THR A 40 4.81 -32.18 7.47
N PRO A 41 3.56 -32.44 7.03
CA PRO A 41 2.57 -31.39 6.92
C PRO A 41 2.61 -30.63 8.23
N ALA A 42 3.13 -29.41 8.19
CA ALA A 42 3.07 -28.52 9.31
C ALA A 42 1.59 -28.23 9.42
N GLU A 43 0.90 -29.12 10.14
CA GLU A 43 -0.18 -28.79 11.02
C GLU A 43 0.15 -27.40 11.51
N SER A 44 -0.57 -26.43 10.96
CA SER A 44 -0.49 -25.04 11.27
C SER A 44 -0.91 -24.96 12.73
N SER A 45 0.03 -25.28 13.62
CA SER A 45 0.01 -24.87 15.00
C SER A 45 -0.21 -23.38 14.88
N VAL A 46 -1.39 -22.94 15.26
CA VAL A 46 -1.68 -21.53 15.49
C VAL A 46 -0.71 -21.14 16.59
N LYS A 47 0.53 -20.81 16.22
CA LYS A 47 1.50 -20.26 17.14
C LYS A 47 0.83 -19.01 17.65
N GLU A 48 0.58 -18.97 18.95
CA GLU A 48 0.08 -17.77 19.58
C GLU A 48 0.88 -16.57 19.03
N PRO A 49 0.18 -15.49 18.64
CA PRO A 49 0.82 -14.36 18.00
C PRO A 49 1.99 -13.87 18.85
N SER A 50 3.17 -13.81 18.24
CA SER A 50 4.40 -13.53 18.95
C SER A 50 4.32 -12.23 19.77
N PRO A 51 4.84 -12.16 21.02
CA PRO A 51 4.61 -11.04 21.92
C PRO A 51 5.08 -9.67 21.41
N TRP A 52 6.02 -9.63 20.46
CA TRP A 52 6.57 -8.36 19.95
C TRP A 52 5.54 -7.50 19.20
N PHE A 53 4.45 -8.07 18.68
CA PHE A 53 3.36 -7.27 18.10
C PHE A 53 2.66 -6.40 19.14
N ALA A 54 2.50 -6.92 20.37
CA ALA A 54 1.96 -6.15 21.48
C ALA A 54 2.89 -4.99 21.86
N VAL A 55 4.21 -5.23 21.86
CA VAL A 55 5.23 -4.19 22.09
C VAL A 55 5.16 -3.08 21.04
N ILE A 56 5.07 -3.43 19.75
CA ILE A 56 4.95 -2.43 18.68
C ILE A 56 3.69 -1.59 18.85
N ARG A 57 2.56 -2.25 19.14
CA ARG A 57 1.30 -1.56 19.37
C ARG A 57 1.36 -0.65 20.59
N ALA A 58 2.04 -1.04 21.67
CA ALA A 58 2.16 -0.23 22.89
C ALA A 58 2.81 1.15 22.62
N HIS A 59 3.64 1.26 21.58
CA HIS A 59 4.25 2.52 21.17
C HIS A 59 3.36 3.36 20.22
N ALA A 60 2.20 2.85 19.80
CA ALA A 60 1.29 3.56 18.92
C ALA A 60 0.56 4.68 19.68
N LYS A 61 0.81 5.92 19.26
CA LYS A 61 0.16 7.15 19.79
C LYS A 61 -0.87 7.73 18.82
N PRO A 62 -1.91 8.42 19.28
CA PRO A 62 -2.84 9.13 18.40
C PRO A 62 -2.12 10.04 17.39
N LEU A 63 -2.61 10.06 16.16
CA LEU A 63 -2.07 10.87 15.07
C LEU A 63 -2.72 12.24 15.06
N LYS A 64 -1.91 13.30 14.94
CA LYS A 64 -2.38 14.68 14.80
C LYS A 64 -2.82 14.92 13.36
N LYS A 65 -4.09 14.63 13.06
CA LYS A 65 -4.69 14.75 11.72
C LYS A 65 -4.37 16.07 11.00
N GLY A 66 -4.55 17.20 11.68
CA GLY A 66 -4.29 18.52 11.10
C GLY A 66 -2.86 18.68 10.56
N VAL A 67 -1.86 18.05 11.17
CA VAL A 67 -0.46 18.11 10.71
C VAL A 67 -0.29 17.41 9.37
N TYR A 68 -0.81 16.19 9.21
CA TYR A 68 -0.67 15.43 7.97
C TYR A 68 -1.47 16.06 6.83
N LEU A 69 -2.74 16.43 7.08
CA LEU A 69 -3.59 17.01 6.05
C LEU A 69 -3.06 18.38 5.59
N ALA A 70 -2.62 19.23 6.52
CA ALA A 70 -1.99 20.50 6.16
C ALA A 70 -0.69 20.31 5.40
N ALA A 71 0.14 19.31 5.78
CA ALA A 71 1.36 19.00 5.05
C ALA A 71 1.06 18.57 3.60
N TYR A 72 0.09 17.68 3.37
CA TYR A 72 -0.29 17.26 2.02
C TYR A 72 -0.76 18.43 1.15
N ILE A 73 -1.60 19.30 1.70
CA ILE A 73 -2.13 20.46 0.98
C ILE A 73 -1.02 21.47 0.70
N ALA A 74 -0.23 21.84 1.71
CA ALA A 74 0.83 22.84 1.57
C ALA A 74 1.93 22.37 0.60
N ILE A 75 2.39 21.13 0.74
CA ILE A 75 3.41 20.57 -0.17
C ILE A 75 2.84 20.39 -1.58
N GLY A 76 1.56 20.00 -1.72
CA GLY A 76 0.87 19.95 -3.00
C GLY A 76 0.83 21.33 -3.68
N MET A 77 0.51 22.39 -2.95
CA MET A 77 0.53 23.77 -3.47
C MET A 77 1.94 24.21 -3.90
N ILE A 78 2.96 23.85 -3.13
CA ILE A 78 4.37 24.12 -3.45
C ILE A 78 4.77 23.38 -4.75
N PHE A 79 4.41 22.11 -4.87
CA PHE A 79 4.64 21.33 -6.08
C PHE A 79 3.97 21.99 -7.30
N SER A 80 2.69 22.33 -7.20
CA SER A 80 1.95 23.02 -8.27
C SER A 80 2.61 24.33 -8.68
N PHE A 81 3.06 25.12 -7.70
CA PHE A 81 3.77 26.37 -7.97
C PHE A 81 5.02 26.12 -8.82
N PHE A 82 5.87 25.16 -8.45
CA PHE A 82 7.08 24.85 -9.21
C PHE A 82 6.80 24.24 -10.58
N VAL A 83 5.74 23.44 -10.73
CA VAL A 83 5.31 22.93 -12.04
C VAL A 83 4.88 24.07 -12.97
N GLU A 84 4.13 25.06 -12.47
CA GLU A 84 3.76 26.24 -13.27
C GLU A 84 4.98 27.08 -13.64
N ARG A 85 5.95 27.23 -12.74
CA ARG A 85 7.22 27.93 -13.05
C ARG A 85 8.05 27.18 -14.08
N TYR A 86 8.11 25.86 -13.99
CA TYR A 86 8.74 25.01 -15.00
C TYR A 86 8.07 25.19 -16.38
N ARG A 87 6.73 25.19 -16.43
CA ARG A 87 5.97 25.42 -17.67
C ARG A 87 6.26 26.80 -18.27
N ALA A 88 6.31 27.84 -17.43
CA ALA A 88 6.64 29.18 -17.87
C ALA A 88 8.07 29.27 -18.43
N ALA A 89 9.06 28.68 -17.76
CA ALA A 89 10.44 28.60 -18.23
C ALA A 89 10.56 27.84 -19.56
N ARG A 90 9.81 26.74 -19.71
CA ARG A 90 9.72 25.96 -20.96
C ARG A 90 9.24 26.79 -22.16
N ASN A 91 8.29 27.70 -21.95
CA ASN A 91 7.75 28.54 -23.01
C ASN A 91 8.74 29.59 -23.52
N VAL A 92 9.76 29.94 -22.73
CA VAL A 92 10.81 30.90 -23.10
C VAL A 92 12.17 30.23 -23.36
N GLU A 93 12.20 28.89 -23.40
CA GLU A 93 13.40 28.07 -23.66
C GLU A 93 14.57 28.32 -22.68
N ASP A 94 14.28 28.77 -21.45
CA ASP A 94 15.29 28.98 -20.41
C ASP A 94 15.65 27.67 -19.70
N ALA A 95 16.69 27.00 -20.20
CA ALA A 95 17.10 25.67 -19.74
C ALA A 95 17.56 25.65 -18.28
N ASP A 96 18.26 26.69 -17.82
CA ASP A 96 18.79 26.76 -16.45
C ASP A 96 17.64 26.88 -15.44
N GLN A 97 16.67 27.76 -15.72
CA GLN A 97 15.46 27.89 -14.90
C GLN A 97 14.60 26.63 -14.94
N MET A 98 14.47 25.98 -16.10
CA MET A 98 13.75 24.71 -16.22
C MET A 98 14.32 23.64 -15.28
N LEU A 99 15.65 23.47 -15.28
CA LEU A 99 16.31 22.49 -14.42
C LEU A 99 16.06 22.80 -12.93
N VAL A 100 16.20 24.07 -12.53
CA VAL A 100 15.98 24.49 -11.14
C VAL A 100 14.54 24.19 -10.70
N TYR A 101 13.54 24.57 -11.49
CA TYR A 101 12.14 24.32 -11.12
C TYR A 101 11.79 22.83 -11.11
N LEU A 102 12.38 22.03 -12.00
CA LEU A 102 12.21 20.59 -12.01
C LEU A 102 12.77 19.95 -10.73
N LEU A 103 13.96 20.37 -10.28
CA LEU A 103 14.56 19.88 -9.04
C LEU A 103 13.73 20.27 -7.81
N LEU A 104 13.20 21.50 -7.77
CA LEU A 104 12.35 21.96 -6.68
C LEU A 104 11.00 21.22 -6.63
N ALA A 105 10.39 20.98 -7.79
CA ALA A 105 9.21 20.14 -7.89
C ALA A 105 9.50 18.71 -7.41
N GLY A 106 10.61 18.11 -7.86
CA GLY A 106 11.05 16.78 -7.40
C GLY A 106 11.28 16.72 -5.88
N ALA A 107 11.95 17.72 -5.32
CA ALA A 107 12.19 17.81 -3.88
C ALA A 107 10.88 17.87 -3.08
N SER A 108 9.88 18.62 -3.56
CA SER A 108 8.57 18.67 -2.90
C SER A 108 7.86 17.31 -2.90
N LEU A 109 7.96 16.51 -3.98
CA LEU A 109 7.42 15.15 -4.02
C LEU A 109 8.13 14.21 -3.05
N VAL A 110 9.45 14.32 -2.91
CA VAL A 110 10.23 13.53 -1.93
C VAL A 110 9.77 13.83 -0.51
N VAL A 111 9.55 15.10 -0.17
CA VAL A 111 9.05 15.50 1.16
C VAL A 111 7.62 14.98 1.36
N LEU A 112 6.73 15.15 0.38
CA LEU A 112 5.36 14.65 0.43
C LEU A 112 5.32 13.15 0.70
N TRP A 113 6.18 12.41 -0.01
CA TRP A 113 6.28 10.98 0.12
C TRP A 113 6.86 10.55 1.47
N GLY A 114 7.86 11.26 2.00
CA GLY A 114 8.36 11.03 3.36
C GLY A 114 7.27 11.19 4.43
N VAL A 115 6.43 12.23 4.31
CA VAL A 115 5.27 12.43 5.20
C VAL A 115 4.27 11.27 5.06
N PHE A 116 3.99 10.85 3.83
CA PHE A 116 3.08 9.75 3.52
C PHE A 116 3.57 8.41 4.09
N THR A 117 4.83 8.07 3.87
CA THR A 117 5.47 6.85 4.40
C THR A 117 5.54 6.87 5.94
N TRP A 118 5.83 8.02 6.54
CA TRP A 118 5.78 8.18 8.00
C TRP A 118 4.37 7.93 8.55
N MET A 119 3.35 8.48 7.90
CA MET A 119 1.96 8.20 8.25
C MET A 119 1.63 6.71 8.14
N THR A 120 2.01 6.06 7.03
CA THR A 120 1.81 4.62 6.83
C THR A 120 2.42 3.80 7.96
N TYR A 121 3.68 4.10 8.34
CA TYR A 121 4.32 3.46 9.47
C TYR A 121 3.46 3.60 10.75
N ARG A 122 3.01 4.81 11.06
CA ARG A 122 2.20 5.09 12.25
C ARG A 122 0.84 4.37 12.22
N LEU A 123 0.19 4.29 11.06
CA LEU A 123 -1.08 3.57 10.89
C LEU A 123 -0.89 2.07 11.14
N TRP A 124 0.13 1.47 10.53
CA TRP A 124 0.40 0.05 10.68
C TRP A 124 0.83 -0.34 12.09
N GLN A 125 1.46 0.56 12.86
CA GLN A 125 1.77 0.31 14.28
C GLN A 125 0.50 0.03 15.10
N ALA A 126 -0.59 0.76 14.84
CA ALA A 126 -1.81 0.66 15.63
C ALA A 126 -2.57 -0.66 15.43
N VAL A 127 -2.47 -1.26 14.24
CA VAL A 127 -3.23 -2.47 13.88
C VAL A 127 -2.51 -3.78 14.19
N GLN A 128 -1.30 -3.76 14.77
CA GLN A 128 -0.53 -4.97 15.07
C GLN A 128 -1.18 -5.81 16.19
N ASP A 129 -1.96 -6.85 15.88
CA ASP A 129 -2.51 -7.85 16.83
C ASP A 129 -1.96 -9.27 16.58
N GLY A 130 -0.84 -9.35 15.86
CA GLY A 130 -0.24 -10.60 15.41
C GLY A 130 -1.02 -11.37 14.33
N HIS A 131 -2.14 -10.83 13.85
CA HIS A 131 -2.85 -11.32 12.66
C HIS A 131 -2.75 -10.34 11.48
N ALA A 132 -2.08 -9.20 11.68
CA ALA A 132 -1.79 -8.23 10.62
C ALA A 132 -0.87 -8.87 9.56
N ARG A 133 -1.17 -8.65 8.28
CA ARG A 133 -0.44 -9.27 7.16
C ARG A 133 1.00 -8.79 7.01
N THR A 134 1.30 -7.61 7.54
CA THR A 134 2.63 -7.00 7.43
C THR A 134 2.95 -6.15 8.66
N THR A 135 4.23 -5.82 8.78
CA THR A 135 4.77 -5.02 9.89
C THR A 135 4.82 -3.55 9.50
N PRO A 136 4.86 -2.61 10.46
CA PRO A 136 4.89 -1.19 10.14
C PRO A 136 6.09 -0.78 9.30
N ALA A 137 7.26 -1.35 9.62
CA ALA A 137 8.49 -1.10 8.87
C ALA A 137 8.38 -1.63 7.44
N LYS A 138 7.85 -2.85 7.23
CA LYS A 138 7.67 -3.41 5.88
C LYS A 138 6.65 -2.60 5.08
N ALA A 139 5.52 -2.23 5.71
CA ALA A 139 4.48 -1.44 5.07
C ALA A 139 5.02 -0.11 4.53
N ALA A 140 5.82 0.59 5.34
CA ALA A 140 6.43 1.85 4.98
C ALA A 140 7.61 1.69 4.01
N LEU A 141 8.59 0.84 4.33
CA LEU A 141 9.87 0.81 3.63
C LEU A 141 9.83 0.11 2.28
N LEU A 142 8.99 -0.92 2.10
CA LEU A 142 8.90 -1.59 0.81
C LEU A 142 8.24 -0.72 -0.28
N GLN A 143 7.65 0.42 0.11
CA GLN A 143 7.27 1.46 -0.83
C GLN A 143 8.49 2.11 -1.50
N LEU A 144 9.67 2.10 -0.88
CA LEU A 144 10.88 2.67 -1.48
C LEU A 144 11.46 1.82 -2.61
N VAL A 145 11.02 0.57 -2.76
CA VAL A 145 11.56 -0.34 -3.78
C VAL A 145 10.93 -0.01 -5.13
N PRO A 146 11.70 0.52 -6.10
CA PRO A 146 11.17 0.87 -7.42
C PRO A 146 10.58 -0.35 -8.13
N GLY A 147 9.51 -0.16 -8.89
CA GLY A 147 8.79 -1.24 -9.58
C GLY A 147 7.92 -2.07 -8.64
N PHE A 148 8.49 -2.64 -7.57
CA PHE A 148 7.73 -3.41 -6.57
C PHE A 148 6.66 -2.56 -5.87
N ASN A 149 6.93 -1.27 -5.65
CA ASN A 149 5.98 -0.31 -5.07
C ASN A 149 4.59 -0.36 -5.75
N ILE A 150 4.53 -0.52 -7.08
CA ILE A 150 3.28 -0.53 -7.85
C ILE A 150 2.33 -1.63 -7.36
N LEU A 151 2.88 -2.80 -7.01
CA LEU A 151 2.10 -3.90 -6.44
C LEU A 151 1.95 -3.76 -4.93
N TRP A 152 3.00 -3.29 -4.26
CA TRP A 152 3.04 -3.17 -2.80
C TRP A 152 2.05 -2.15 -2.25
N ILE A 153 1.72 -1.10 -3.01
CA ILE A 153 0.79 -0.05 -2.59
C ILE A 153 -0.58 -0.64 -2.20
N PHE A 154 -1.07 -1.64 -2.92
CA PHE A 154 -2.32 -2.32 -2.61
C PHE A 154 -2.24 -3.07 -1.26
N THR A 155 -1.14 -3.78 -1.02
CA THR A 155 -0.91 -4.45 0.27
C THR A 155 -0.80 -3.45 1.41
N SER A 156 -0.12 -2.33 1.18
CA SER A 156 0.16 -1.32 2.19
C SER A 156 -1.07 -0.48 2.57
N PHE A 157 -2.01 -0.24 1.66
CA PHE A 157 -3.12 0.70 1.89
C PHE A 157 -4.49 0.03 1.87
N GLN A 158 -4.85 -0.66 0.79
CA GLN A 158 -6.09 -1.46 0.80
C GLN A 158 -6.00 -2.57 1.85
N GLY A 159 -4.87 -3.27 1.90
CA GLY A 159 -4.63 -4.30 2.91
C GLY A 159 -4.64 -3.77 4.35
N PHE A 160 -4.28 -2.50 4.56
CA PHE A 160 -4.42 -1.84 5.86
C PHE A 160 -5.90 -1.70 6.26
N ALA A 161 -6.76 -1.23 5.36
CA ALA A 161 -8.19 -1.08 5.64
C ALA A 161 -8.84 -2.43 5.98
N GLU A 162 -8.49 -3.48 5.21
CA GLU A 162 -8.94 -4.85 5.48
C GLU A 162 -8.48 -5.36 6.86
N ASP A 163 -7.21 -5.17 7.21
CA ASP A 163 -6.66 -5.65 8.48
C ASP A 163 -7.21 -4.87 9.68
N TYR A 164 -7.44 -3.57 9.52
CA TYR A 164 -8.15 -2.74 10.49
C TYR A 164 -9.58 -3.27 10.73
N ASN A 165 -10.36 -3.49 9.67
CA ASN A 165 -11.73 -3.99 9.77
C ASN A 165 -11.79 -5.39 10.42
N LYS A 166 -10.88 -6.28 10.03
CA LYS A 166 -10.76 -7.62 10.64
C LYS A 166 -10.39 -7.53 12.11
N LEU A 167 -9.52 -6.59 12.50
CA LEU A 167 -9.18 -6.34 13.90
C LEU A 167 -10.40 -5.90 14.71
N LEU A 168 -11.20 -4.96 14.20
CA LEU A 168 -12.44 -4.53 14.86
C LEU A 168 -13.36 -5.72 15.12
N LYS A 169 -13.57 -6.57 14.10
CA LYS A 169 -14.40 -7.78 14.20
C LYS A 169 -13.85 -8.76 15.23
N ARG A 170 -12.54 -9.06 15.20
CA ARG A 170 -11.89 -9.98 16.16
C ARG A 170 -12.00 -9.50 17.61
N ARG A 171 -11.93 -8.19 17.82
CA ARG A 171 -11.97 -7.57 19.16
C ARG A 171 -13.38 -7.17 19.60
N GLY A 172 -14.40 -7.39 18.77
CA GLY A 172 -15.78 -6.98 19.08
C GLY A 172 -15.94 -5.46 19.26
N LEU A 173 -15.08 -4.66 18.64
CA LEU A 173 -15.09 -3.20 18.81
C LEU A 173 -16.17 -2.56 17.94
N GLN A 174 -17.05 -1.78 18.56
CA GLN A 174 -18.07 -0.98 17.87
C GLN A 174 -17.48 0.35 17.38
N LEU A 175 -16.56 0.26 16.42
CA LEU A 175 -16.02 1.41 15.68
C LEU A 175 -16.48 1.33 14.22
N GLU A 176 -16.53 2.48 13.56
CA GLU A 176 -16.88 2.54 12.15
C GLU A 176 -15.81 1.82 11.31
N PRO A 177 -16.19 0.83 10.47
CA PRO A 177 -15.25 0.17 9.57
C PRO A 177 -14.80 1.12 8.47
N ILE A 178 -13.55 0.98 8.04
CA ILE A 178 -13.01 1.76 6.93
C ILE A 178 -13.48 1.15 5.61
N ASN A 179 -13.97 1.99 4.69
CA ASN A 179 -14.36 1.55 3.35
C ASN A 179 -13.12 1.14 2.53
N GLU A 180 -12.96 -0.16 2.30
CA GLU A 180 -11.84 -0.77 1.57
C GLU A 180 -11.76 -0.31 0.11
N GLY A 181 -12.91 -0.15 -0.55
CA GLY A 181 -13.00 0.29 -1.94
C GLY A 181 -12.43 1.69 -2.16
N PHE A 182 -12.53 2.56 -1.16
CA PHE A 182 -11.93 3.89 -1.23
C PHE A 182 -10.39 3.84 -1.26
N PHE A 183 -9.79 2.92 -0.49
CA PHE A 183 -8.34 2.72 -0.48
C PHE A 183 -7.86 2.04 -1.76
N LEU A 184 -8.65 1.13 -2.34
CA LEU A 184 -8.37 0.57 -3.66
C LEU A 184 -8.34 1.67 -4.74
N ILE A 185 -9.36 2.55 -4.79
CA ILE A 185 -9.42 3.66 -5.75
C ILE A 185 -8.23 4.61 -5.55
N MET A 186 -7.86 4.92 -4.30
CA MET A 186 -6.66 5.71 -4.00
C MET A 186 -5.39 5.04 -4.57
N CYS A 187 -5.21 3.73 -4.38
CA CYS A 187 -4.06 2.99 -4.92
C CYS A 187 -3.99 3.10 -6.46
N ILE A 188 -5.12 2.86 -7.13
CA ILE A 188 -5.21 2.97 -8.60
C ILE A 188 -4.85 4.39 -9.06
N ALA A 189 -5.35 5.42 -8.37
CA ALA A 189 -5.07 6.81 -8.71
C ALA A 189 -3.60 7.19 -8.54
N ILE A 190 -2.92 6.69 -7.49
CA ILE A 190 -1.48 6.91 -7.28
C ILE A 190 -0.66 6.24 -8.39
N VAL A 191 -0.98 4.99 -8.74
CA VAL A 191 -0.31 4.28 -9.83
C VAL A 191 -0.51 4.99 -11.16
N ALA A 192 -1.75 5.40 -11.47
CA ALA A 192 -2.06 6.16 -12.67
C ALA A 192 -1.25 7.46 -12.74
N SER A 193 -1.12 8.19 -11.61
CA SER A 193 -0.35 9.43 -11.52
C SER A 193 1.15 9.23 -11.76
N THR A 194 1.70 8.05 -11.45
CA THR A 194 3.12 7.76 -11.72
C THR A 194 3.39 7.64 -13.22
N GLY A 195 2.45 7.03 -13.96
CA GLY A 195 2.49 6.96 -15.42
C GLY A 195 2.43 8.35 -16.07
N THR A 196 1.60 9.25 -15.54
CA THR A 196 1.45 10.60 -16.10
C THR A 196 2.71 11.46 -15.94
N ILE A 197 3.38 11.39 -14.78
CA ILE A 197 4.64 12.09 -14.55
C ILE A 197 5.72 11.62 -15.54
N THR A 198 5.80 10.31 -15.78
CA THR A 198 6.76 9.73 -16.71
C THR A 198 6.52 10.20 -18.16
N GLY A 199 5.26 10.23 -18.60
CA GLY A 199 4.88 10.74 -19.93
C GLY A 199 5.16 12.24 -20.10
N PHE A 200 4.94 13.04 -19.05
CA PHE A 200 5.26 14.46 -19.04
C PHE A 200 6.77 14.71 -19.20
N LEU A 201 7.60 14.01 -18.44
CA LEU A 201 9.07 14.13 -18.52
C LEU A 201 9.62 13.67 -19.88
N ALA A 202 9.01 12.65 -20.49
CA ALA A 202 9.39 12.18 -21.81
C ALA A 202 8.83 13.02 -22.97
N GLY A 203 8.06 14.09 -22.68
CA GLY A 203 7.53 15.01 -23.70
C GLY A 203 6.48 14.40 -24.63
N VAL A 204 5.89 13.26 -24.26
CA VAL A 204 5.10 12.39 -25.16
C VAL A 204 3.65 12.84 -25.30
N SER A 205 3.22 13.89 -24.61
CA SER A 205 1.79 14.23 -24.56
C SER A 205 1.52 15.69 -24.18
N SER A 206 0.65 16.33 -24.97
CA SER A 206 0.06 17.66 -24.72
C SER A 206 -1.15 17.65 -23.79
N PHE A 207 -1.53 16.46 -23.28
CA PHE A 207 -2.66 16.31 -22.37
C PHE A 207 -2.37 16.95 -21.00
N ASP A 208 -3.34 17.63 -20.42
CA ASP A 208 -3.21 18.23 -19.10
C ASP A 208 -3.38 17.16 -18.00
N TYR A 209 -2.27 16.52 -17.63
CA TYR A 209 -2.23 15.49 -16.58
C TYR A 209 -2.39 16.03 -15.16
N THR A 210 -2.51 17.35 -15.00
CA THR A 210 -2.63 17.99 -13.68
C THR A 210 -3.89 17.50 -12.94
N TYR A 211 -4.99 17.25 -13.66
CA TYR A 211 -6.22 16.72 -13.09
C TYR A 211 -6.05 15.34 -12.44
N VAL A 212 -5.25 14.46 -13.04
CA VAL A 212 -5.00 13.10 -12.49
C VAL A 212 -4.23 13.21 -11.17
N ILE A 213 -3.21 14.08 -11.14
CA ILE A 213 -2.39 14.31 -9.94
C ILE A 213 -3.24 14.91 -8.81
N TYR A 214 -4.07 15.92 -9.11
CA TYR A 214 -4.95 16.52 -8.10
C TYR A 214 -6.03 15.54 -7.60
N THR A 215 -6.55 14.69 -8.47
CA THR A 215 -7.49 13.64 -8.08
C THR A 215 -6.82 12.64 -7.14
N ALA A 216 -5.60 12.19 -7.45
CA ALA A 216 -4.83 11.31 -6.58
C ALA A 216 -4.51 11.96 -5.23
N LEU A 217 -4.09 13.23 -5.22
CA LEU A 217 -3.84 13.97 -3.98
C LEU A 217 -5.10 14.10 -3.12
N ALA A 218 -6.25 14.42 -3.72
CA ALA A 218 -7.52 14.49 -3.01
C ALA A 218 -7.90 13.14 -2.39
N LEU A 219 -7.75 12.05 -3.14
CA LEU A 219 -7.99 10.69 -2.64
C LEU A 219 -7.04 10.33 -1.49
N VAL A 220 -5.76 10.70 -1.57
CA VAL A 220 -4.79 10.54 -0.48
C VAL A 220 -5.23 11.31 0.77
N VAL A 221 -5.62 12.57 0.62
CA VAL A 221 -6.08 13.41 1.74
C VAL A 221 -7.32 12.80 2.41
N ILE A 222 -8.33 12.40 1.63
CA ILE A 222 -9.58 11.82 2.15
C ILE A 222 -9.33 10.45 2.79
N SER A 223 -8.49 9.61 2.18
CA SER A 223 -8.17 8.28 2.72
C SER A 223 -7.35 8.39 4.01
N SER A 224 -6.39 9.31 4.04
CA SER A 224 -5.59 9.60 5.24
C SER A 224 -6.46 10.13 6.36
N ASN A 225 -7.39 11.04 6.05
CA ASN A 225 -8.38 11.55 7.00
C ASN A 225 -9.15 10.41 7.67
N ARG A 226 -9.71 9.49 6.86
CA ARG A 226 -10.45 8.32 7.35
C ARG A 226 -9.58 7.34 8.14
N ALA A 227 -8.37 7.06 7.66
CA ALA A 227 -7.43 6.17 8.34
C ALA A 227 -7.05 6.71 9.72
N ILE A 228 -6.75 8.01 9.80
CA ILE A 228 -6.37 8.67 11.04
C ILE A 228 -7.53 8.67 12.04
N ASP A 229 -8.76 8.99 11.59
CA ASP A 229 -9.94 8.97 12.46
C ASP A 229 -10.18 7.54 13.00
N GLY A 230 -10.10 6.51 12.14
CA GLY A 230 -10.24 5.11 12.54
C GLY A 230 -9.16 4.66 13.54
N VAL A 231 -7.89 4.95 13.26
CA VAL A 231 -6.78 4.62 14.17
C VAL A 231 -6.86 5.37 15.49
N ASN A 232 -7.22 6.65 15.47
CA ASN A 232 -7.38 7.42 16.70
C ASN A 232 -8.54 6.88 17.55
N GLY A 233 -9.67 6.50 16.93
CA GLY A 233 -10.77 5.84 17.60
C GLY A 233 -10.35 4.48 18.20
N LEU A 234 -9.61 3.68 17.43
CA LEU A 234 -9.05 2.40 17.89
C LEU A 234 -8.14 2.58 19.11
N LEU A 235 -7.18 3.51 19.04
CA LEU A 235 -6.25 3.78 20.15
C LEU A 235 -6.99 4.33 21.38
N GLY A 236 -8.03 5.15 21.19
CA GLY A 236 -8.88 5.61 22.30
C GLY A 236 -9.60 4.46 23.01
N ARG A 237 -10.15 3.50 22.25
CA ARG A 237 -10.82 2.31 22.82
C ARG A 237 -9.85 1.36 23.51
N LEU A 238 -8.67 1.15 22.93
CA LEU A 238 -7.65 0.27 23.51
C LEU A 238 -6.96 0.89 24.72
N GLY A 239 -6.77 2.22 24.75
CA GLY A 239 -6.22 2.93 25.90
C GLY A 239 -7.16 2.95 27.10
N MET A 240 -8.48 2.95 26.89
CA MET A 240 -9.46 2.70 27.97
C MET A 240 -9.51 1.23 28.41
N ALA A 241 -9.01 0.30 27.60
CA ALA A 241 -9.00 -1.14 27.89
C ALA A 241 -7.69 -1.62 28.54
N SER A 242 -6.70 -0.75 28.72
CA SER A 242 -5.37 -1.07 29.26
C SER A 242 -5.16 -0.63 30.70
N ASP A 243 -6.20 -0.21 31.44
CA ASP A 243 -6.16 -0.09 32.91
C ASP A 243 -6.80 -1.33 33.56
N PRO A 244 -6.02 -2.38 33.86
CA PRO A 244 -6.42 -3.44 34.76
C PRO A 244 -6.08 -3.16 36.24
N GLU A 245 -5.66 -1.94 36.60
CA GLU A 245 -5.26 -1.61 37.99
C GLU A 245 -6.40 -1.09 38.90
N ASP A 246 -7.66 -1.15 38.46
CA ASP A 246 -8.83 -0.82 39.31
C ASP A 246 -9.75 -2.05 39.50
N SER A 247 -9.24 -3.08 40.18
CA SER A 247 -10.04 -4.14 40.82
C SER A 247 -9.29 -4.80 41.97
#